data_AF-A0A8C0KHP6-F1
#
_entry.id   AF-A0A8C0KHP6-F1
#
_cell.length_a   1.000
_cell.length_b   1.000
_cell.length_c   1.000
_cell.angle_alpha   90.00
_cell.angle_beta   90.00
_cell.angle_gamma   90.00
#
_symmetry.space_group_name_H-M   'P 1'
#
loop_
_entity.id
_entity.type
_entity.pdbx_description
1 polymer ?
#
loop_
_entity_poly.entity_id
_entity_poly.type
_entity_poly.pdbx_seq_one_letter_code
_entity_poly.pdbx_strand_id
1 'polypeptide(L)'
;KCGLEECAVALNLFLSNKFTDALELLRPWAKESMYHALGYSTIVVLQAVMTFEQQDIQNGISAMKDALQTCQKYRKKCTVVESFSSLLSRGSLEQLTEEEMHAEICYAECLLQKAALTFVQDENMINFIKGGLKIRTSYQIYKLLEFIGFSGNRELGLLQLQEGASGRSMRSPLCCLTILAFHTYISLILGTGEVNVVEAENLLAPFLRQFPNGSLMLFYHARIELLKGNVEEAQEIFRKCISVQEEWKQFHHLCYWELMWIYVFQQNWMKAYYYSDLLCKESKWSKATYVFLKAAILSMLPEEDVVATKEDVVTLFRQVDSLKQRIAGKSIPTEKFAVRKSRRYSASLPAPVKLIVPALEMMYVWNGFPVVSKRKDLSENLLVTVEKAEAALQNESKYENDYSVDDECLVKLLKGCCLKNLQRPLQAELCFNHVIQSEKLLKYDHYLVPFTLFELAFLYKSQGEIDKAIKTLETARNNYKDYSMDFASVSNGICYRLDLVLKWKMIF
;
A
#
# COMPACT_ATOMS: atom_id res chain seq x y z
N LYS A 1 6.47 33.65 16.12
CA LYS A 1 6.73 32.62 17.17
C LYS A 1 5.48 31.84 17.56
N CYS A 2 4.33 32.47 17.84
CA CYS A 2 3.08 31.81 18.24
C CYS A 2 2.60 30.66 17.29
N GLY A 3 2.51 30.89 15.97
CA GLY A 3 1.84 29.92 15.09
C GLY A 3 2.56 28.59 14.84
N LEU A 4 3.90 28.54 14.96
CA LEU A 4 4.63 27.26 14.88
C LEU A 4 4.43 26.44 16.16
N GLU A 5 4.40 27.10 17.32
CA GLU A 5 4.17 26.45 18.61
C GLU A 5 2.73 25.91 18.69
N GLU A 6 1.75 26.68 18.26
CA GLU A 6 0.34 26.25 18.18
C GLU A 6 0.15 25.06 17.22
N CYS A 7 0.80 25.07 16.05
CA CYS A 7 0.78 23.92 15.15
C CYS A 7 1.45 22.68 15.76
N ALA A 8 2.51 22.84 16.55
CA ALA A 8 3.14 21.72 17.25
C ALA A 8 2.20 21.13 18.32
N VAL A 9 1.44 21.98 19.02
CA VAL A 9 0.38 21.54 19.95
C VAL A 9 -0.71 20.79 19.19
N ALA A 10 -1.18 21.31 18.05
CA ALA A 10 -2.18 20.64 17.22
C ALA A 10 -1.69 19.26 16.73
N LEU A 11 -0.42 19.14 16.34
CA LEU A 11 0.17 17.85 15.97
C LEU A 11 0.19 16.87 17.15
N ASN A 12 0.54 17.33 18.35
CA ASN A 12 0.50 16.49 19.55
C ASN A 12 -0.93 16.03 19.89
N LEU A 13 -1.93 16.92 19.73
CA LEU A 13 -3.36 16.57 19.89
C LEU A 13 -3.74 15.49 18.88
N PHE A 14 -3.40 15.67 17.61
CA PHE A 14 -3.65 14.68 16.55
C PHE A 14 -3.01 13.31 16.86
N LEU A 15 -1.72 13.28 17.24
CA LEU A 15 -1.01 12.04 17.59
C LEU A 15 -1.55 11.39 18.88
N SER A 16 -2.29 12.14 19.70
CA SER A 16 -2.98 11.67 20.90
C SER A 16 -4.46 11.33 20.67
N ASN A 17 -4.88 11.17 19.41
CA ASN A 17 -6.27 10.89 18.99
C ASN A 17 -7.29 11.99 19.31
N LYS A 18 -6.87 13.23 19.55
CA LYS A 18 -7.75 14.39 19.76
C LYS A 18 -7.90 15.16 18.45
N PHE A 19 -8.52 14.54 17.45
CA PHE A 19 -8.49 15.05 16.08
C PHE A 19 -9.33 16.32 15.92
N THR A 20 -10.52 16.35 16.53
CA THR A 20 -11.38 17.55 16.56
C THR A 20 -10.67 18.71 17.26
N ASP A 21 -10.10 18.50 18.45
CA ASP A 21 -9.36 19.54 19.18
C ASP A 21 -8.21 20.12 18.35
N ALA A 22 -7.48 19.26 17.62
CA ALA A 22 -6.42 19.69 16.72
C ALA A 22 -6.95 20.59 15.58
N LEU A 23 -8.07 20.22 14.96
CA LEU A 23 -8.69 21.02 13.91
C LEU A 23 -9.26 22.34 14.44
N GLU A 24 -9.90 22.33 15.60
CA GLU A 24 -10.48 23.52 16.24
C GLU A 24 -9.41 24.52 16.68
N LEU A 25 -8.26 24.03 17.13
CA LEU A 25 -7.10 24.88 17.44
C LEU A 25 -6.57 25.61 16.19
N LEU A 26 -6.53 24.92 15.04
CA LEU A 26 -5.93 25.47 13.82
C LEU A 26 -6.89 26.35 12.99
N ARG A 27 -8.18 26.02 13.00
CA ARG A 27 -9.20 26.62 12.11
C ARG A 27 -9.29 28.15 12.19
N PRO A 28 -9.28 28.82 13.36
CA PRO A 28 -9.45 30.28 13.46
C PRO A 28 -8.35 31.05 12.70
N TRP A 29 -7.14 30.50 12.69
CA TRP A 29 -5.95 31.16 12.15
C TRP A 29 -5.62 30.71 10.72
N ALA A 30 -6.37 29.76 10.15
CA ALA A 30 -6.05 29.13 8.86
C ALA A 30 -6.06 30.11 7.66
N LYS A 31 -6.64 31.31 7.80
CA LYS A 31 -6.64 32.36 6.76
C LYS A 31 -5.60 33.47 7.00
N GLU A 32 -4.98 33.46 8.17
CA GLU A 32 -4.11 34.51 8.70
C GLU A 32 -2.70 34.03 9.01
N SER A 33 -2.43 32.73 8.93
CA SER A 33 -1.11 32.18 9.22
C SER A 33 -0.80 31.01 8.29
N MET A 34 0.33 31.09 7.57
CA MET A 34 0.75 30.04 6.64
C MET A 34 0.91 28.67 7.31
N TYR A 35 1.37 28.63 8.58
CA TYR A 35 1.57 27.40 9.32
C TYR A 35 0.24 26.74 9.72
N HIS A 36 -0.70 27.54 10.24
CA HIS A 36 -2.04 27.05 10.58
C HIS A 36 -2.82 26.62 9.34
N ALA A 37 -2.68 27.38 8.25
CA ALA A 37 -3.28 27.05 6.97
C ALA A 37 -2.80 25.69 6.46
N LEU A 38 -1.49 25.46 6.47
CA LEU A 38 -0.89 24.18 6.10
C LEU A 38 -1.32 23.06 7.06
N GLY A 39 -1.23 23.27 8.38
CA GLY A 39 -1.57 22.27 9.39
C GLY A 39 -3.04 21.84 9.29
N TYR A 40 -3.96 22.80 9.27
CA TYR A 40 -5.40 22.55 9.16
C TYR A 40 -5.72 21.79 7.88
N SER A 41 -5.24 22.32 6.75
CA SER A 41 -5.51 21.71 5.45
C SER A 41 -4.90 20.30 5.36
N THR A 42 -3.72 20.06 5.93
CA THR A 42 -3.10 18.72 5.95
C THR A 42 -3.96 17.70 6.70
N ILE A 43 -4.50 18.04 7.87
CA ILE A 43 -5.40 17.14 8.62
C ILE A 43 -6.67 16.84 7.82
N VAL A 44 -7.26 17.86 7.17
CA VAL A 44 -8.44 17.68 6.30
C VAL A 44 -8.10 16.81 5.08
N VAL A 45 -6.89 16.95 4.50
CA VAL A 45 -6.43 16.08 3.41
C VAL A 45 -6.24 14.64 3.88
N LEU A 46 -5.69 14.41 5.07
CA LEU A 46 -5.58 13.07 5.64
C LEU A 46 -6.96 12.43 5.82
N GLN A 47 -7.94 13.18 6.32
CA GLN A 47 -9.33 12.71 6.40
C GLN A 47 -9.89 12.37 5.02
N ALA A 48 -9.71 13.24 4.03
CA ALA A 48 -10.16 13.03 2.65
C ALA A 48 -9.57 11.78 2.00
N VAL A 49 -8.28 11.54 2.21
CA VAL A 49 -7.63 10.30 1.77
C VAL A 49 -8.25 9.14 2.52
N MET A 50 -8.19 9.08 3.85
CA MET A 50 -8.61 7.89 4.58
C MET A 50 -10.10 7.52 4.42
N THR A 51 -10.99 8.50 4.26
CA THR A 51 -12.42 8.26 4.05
C THR A 51 -12.73 7.81 2.62
N PHE A 52 -11.96 8.29 1.65
CA PHE A 52 -12.23 8.15 0.22
C PHE A 52 -13.63 8.64 -0.19
N GLU A 53 -14.20 9.58 0.57
CA GLU A 53 -15.51 10.14 0.27
C GLU A 53 -15.39 11.34 -0.67
N GLN A 54 -16.22 11.38 -1.72
CA GLN A 54 -16.17 12.49 -2.67
C GLN A 54 -16.34 13.84 -1.96
N GLN A 55 -17.24 13.95 -0.98
CA GLN A 55 -17.43 15.18 -0.22
C GLN A 55 -16.17 15.59 0.55
N ASP A 56 -15.51 14.66 1.23
CA ASP A 56 -14.28 14.96 1.98
C ASP A 56 -13.11 15.28 1.06
N ILE A 57 -13.00 14.62 -0.11
CA ILE A 57 -12.04 14.97 -1.16
C ILE A 57 -12.25 16.40 -1.66
N GLN A 58 -13.50 16.80 -1.92
CA GLN A 58 -13.81 18.19 -2.30
C GLN A 58 -13.44 19.17 -1.18
N ASN A 59 -13.78 18.85 0.07
CA ASN A 59 -13.45 19.66 1.24
C ASN A 59 -11.93 19.83 1.39
N GLY A 60 -11.15 18.76 1.24
CA GLY A 60 -9.69 18.78 1.28
C GLY A 60 -9.08 19.62 0.15
N ILE A 61 -9.62 19.53 -1.07
CA ILE A 61 -9.16 20.36 -2.20
C ILE A 61 -9.48 21.84 -1.98
N SER A 62 -10.64 22.15 -1.40
CA SER A 62 -11.02 23.52 -1.03
C SER A 62 -10.09 24.06 0.06
N ALA A 63 -9.88 23.30 1.15
CA ALA A 63 -8.98 23.68 2.22
C ALA A 63 -7.55 23.94 1.71
N MET A 64 -7.06 23.09 0.80
CA MET A 64 -5.76 23.30 0.14
C MET A 64 -5.73 24.54 -0.76
N LYS A 65 -6.84 24.89 -1.42
CA LYS A 65 -6.93 26.15 -2.20
C LYS A 65 -6.82 27.37 -1.29
N ASP A 66 -7.50 27.35 -0.16
CA ASP A 66 -7.48 28.44 0.81
C ASP A 66 -6.10 28.57 1.48
N ALA A 67 -5.45 27.43 1.76
CA ALA A 67 -4.09 27.40 2.28
C ALA A 67 -3.06 27.97 1.29
N LEU A 68 -3.16 27.61 0.01
CA LEU A 68 -2.33 28.19 -1.05
C LEU A 68 -2.52 29.71 -1.15
N GLN A 69 -3.75 30.21 -1.07
CA GLN A 69 -4.04 31.64 -1.07
C GLN A 69 -3.43 32.35 0.14
N THR A 70 -3.49 31.71 1.31
CA THR A 70 -2.91 32.25 2.54
C THR A 70 -1.38 32.31 2.44
N CYS A 71 -0.72 31.24 2.04
CA CYS A 71 0.73 31.21 1.82
C CYS A 71 1.16 32.27 0.80
N GLN A 72 0.40 32.47 -0.28
CA GLN A 72 0.69 33.47 -1.32
C GLN A 72 0.77 34.90 -0.80
N LYS A 73 0.12 35.24 0.33
CA LYS A 73 0.20 36.57 0.95
C LYS A 73 1.59 36.87 1.53
N TYR A 74 2.30 35.83 1.97
CA TYR A 74 3.61 35.91 2.63
C TYR A 74 4.78 35.61 1.68
N ARG A 75 4.50 35.09 0.48
CA ARG A 75 5.51 34.88 -0.55
C ARG A 75 5.98 36.22 -1.12
N LYS A 76 7.25 36.27 -1.53
CA LYS A 76 7.84 37.45 -2.19
C LYS A 76 7.01 37.81 -3.43
N LYS A 77 6.53 39.06 -3.48
CA LYS A 77 5.74 39.57 -4.61
C LYS A 77 6.67 39.96 -5.75
N CYS A 78 6.89 39.08 -6.72
CA CYS A 78 7.58 39.44 -7.95
C CYS A 78 6.71 40.39 -8.79
N THR A 79 7.24 41.54 -9.17
CA THR A 79 6.62 42.40 -10.19
C THR A 79 6.72 41.70 -11.55
N VAL A 80 5.71 41.89 -12.40
CA VAL A 80 5.49 41.18 -13.69
C VAL A 80 6.69 41.27 -14.67
N VAL A 81 7.69 42.11 -14.39
CA VAL A 81 8.93 42.28 -15.19
C VAL A 81 10.05 41.32 -14.75
N GLU A 82 10.01 40.75 -13.54
CA GLU A 82 10.92 39.68 -13.11
C GLU A 82 10.34 38.32 -13.55
N SER A 83 10.57 37.98 -14.82
CA SER A 83 10.22 36.66 -15.35
C SER A 83 10.77 35.54 -14.45
N PHE A 84 10.06 34.40 -14.40
CA PHE A 84 10.46 33.15 -13.72
C PHE A 84 11.92 32.72 -14.00
N SER A 85 12.53 33.21 -15.07
CA SER A 85 13.95 33.04 -15.42
C SER A 85 14.93 33.82 -14.53
N SER A 86 14.54 34.97 -13.97
CA SER A 86 15.37 35.80 -13.07
C SER A 86 15.39 35.28 -11.62
N LEU A 87 14.35 34.54 -11.22
CA LEU A 87 14.27 33.80 -9.95
C LEU A 87 15.23 32.61 -9.90
N LEU A 88 15.69 32.13 -11.06
CA LEU A 88 16.75 31.12 -11.18
C LEU A 88 18.17 31.68 -10.99
N SER A 89 18.31 33.00 -10.74
CA SER A 89 19.61 33.61 -10.48
C SER A 89 19.96 33.54 -8.98
N ARG A 90 21.19 33.10 -8.69
CA ARG A 90 21.73 32.86 -7.34
C ARG A 90 21.59 34.06 -6.38
N GLY A 91 21.61 35.29 -6.92
CA GLY A 91 21.48 36.53 -6.15
C GLY A 91 20.06 36.86 -5.67
N SER A 92 19.02 36.16 -6.15
CA SER A 92 17.62 36.40 -5.74
C SER A 92 17.25 35.67 -4.44
N LEU A 93 17.87 34.51 -4.17
CA LEU A 93 17.65 33.67 -2.98
C LEU A 93 18.29 34.24 -1.71
N GLU A 94 19.48 34.85 -1.81
CA GLU A 94 20.14 35.53 -0.69
C GLU A 94 19.35 36.76 -0.18
N GLN A 95 18.33 37.18 -0.94
CA GLN A 95 17.45 38.31 -0.62
C GLN A 95 16.08 37.89 -0.07
N LEU A 96 15.84 36.60 0.20
CA LEU A 96 14.59 36.16 0.83
C LEU A 96 14.70 36.28 2.35
N THR A 97 13.66 36.81 2.98
CA THR A 97 13.51 36.74 4.42
C THR A 97 13.18 35.30 4.86
N GLU A 98 13.48 34.96 6.12
CA GLU A 98 13.14 33.66 6.70
C GLU A 98 11.63 33.35 6.58
N GLU A 99 10.78 34.37 6.75
CA GLU A 99 9.32 34.24 6.61
C GLU A 99 8.91 33.94 5.16
N GLU A 100 9.51 34.60 4.17
CA GLU A 100 9.26 34.32 2.75
C GLU A 100 9.73 32.91 2.37
N MET A 101 10.87 32.44 2.89
CA MET A 101 11.33 31.07 2.68
C MET A 101 10.32 30.06 3.23
N HIS A 102 9.83 30.26 4.45
CA HIS A 102 8.81 29.39 5.03
C HIS A 102 7.50 29.41 4.21
N ALA A 103 7.12 30.57 3.66
CA ALA A 103 5.96 30.70 2.79
C ALA A 103 6.12 29.91 1.47
N GLU A 104 7.30 29.93 0.86
CA GLU A 104 7.62 29.12 -0.32
C GLU A 104 7.51 27.62 -0.03
N ILE A 105 8.06 27.17 1.11
CA ILE A 105 7.99 25.75 1.53
C ILE A 105 6.53 25.33 1.78
N CYS A 106 5.79 26.07 2.60
CA CYS A 106 4.39 25.75 2.91
C CYS A 106 3.53 25.73 1.62
N TYR A 107 3.79 26.64 0.69
CA TYR A 107 3.13 26.67 -0.60
C TYR A 107 3.46 25.44 -1.46
N ALA A 108 4.73 25.03 -1.51
CA ALA A 108 5.17 23.83 -2.22
C ALA A 108 4.55 22.55 -1.64
N GLU A 109 4.46 22.43 -0.31
CA GLU A 109 3.81 21.33 0.38
C GLU A 109 2.30 21.28 0.08
N CYS A 110 1.61 22.42 0.15
CA CYS A 110 0.20 22.51 -0.23
C CYS A 110 -0.04 22.10 -1.69
N LEU A 111 0.87 22.47 -2.61
CA LEU A 111 0.78 22.06 -4.02
C LEU A 111 0.88 20.54 -4.19
N LEU A 112 1.78 19.87 -3.45
CA LEU A 112 1.92 18.41 -3.50
C LEU A 112 0.68 17.71 -2.95
N GLN A 113 0.22 18.10 -1.77
CA GLN A 113 -0.96 17.49 -1.15
C GLN A 113 -2.21 17.70 -2.01
N LYS A 114 -2.38 18.89 -2.58
CA LYS A 114 -3.46 19.17 -3.53
C LYS A 114 -3.33 18.35 -4.82
N ALA A 115 -2.13 18.15 -5.35
CA ALA A 115 -1.90 17.33 -6.52
C ALA A 115 -2.28 15.86 -6.25
N ALA A 116 -1.89 15.33 -5.08
CA ALA A 116 -2.27 13.99 -4.64
C ALA A 116 -3.79 13.83 -4.59
N LEU A 117 -4.51 14.76 -3.94
CA LEU A 117 -5.98 14.73 -3.94
C LEU A 117 -6.59 14.90 -5.33
N THR A 118 -5.98 15.69 -6.21
CA THR A 118 -6.46 15.85 -7.59
C THR A 118 -6.36 14.55 -8.39
N PHE A 119 -5.40 13.67 -8.07
CA PHE A 119 -5.33 12.33 -8.68
C PHE A 119 -6.36 11.35 -8.09
N VAL A 120 -6.78 11.59 -6.85
CA VAL A 120 -7.84 10.84 -6.18
C VAL A 120 -9.24 11.29 -6.65
N GLN A 121 -9.39 12.56 -7.04
CA GLN A 121 -10.63 13.13 -7.59
C GLN A 121 -10.84 12.79 -9.08
N ASP A 122 -12.10 12.56 -9.47
CA ASP A 122 -12.61 12.08 -10.77
C ASP A 122 -12.01 12.60 -12.11
N GLU A 123 -12.46 11.91 -13.18
CA GLU A 123 -11.73 11.27 -14.28
C GLU A 123 -11.33 12.09 -15.53
N ASN A 124 -10.99 13.38 -15.43
CA ASN A 124 -10.60 14.11 -16.64
C ASN A 124 -9.10 14.21 -16.84
N MET A 125 -8.61 13.96 -18.06
CA MET A 125 -7.21 14.16 -18.47
C MET A 125 -6.69 15.57 -18.10
N ILE A 126 -7.59 16.54 -18.05
CA ILE A 126 -7.36 17.91 -17.57
C ILE A 126 -6.93 17.93 -16.09
N ASN A 127 -7.56 17.15 -15.21
CA ASN A 127 -7.18 17.05 -13.79
C ASN A 127 -5.83 16.37 -13.60
N PHE A 128 -5.52 15.35 -14.42
CA PHE A 128 -4.21 14.70 -14.45
C PHE A 128 -3.09 15.67 -14.86
N ILE A 129 -3.29 16.43 -15.95
CA ILE A 129 -2.34 17.48 -16.39
C ILE A 129 -2.19 18.55 -15.29
N LYS A 130 -3.30 19.00 -14.70
CA LYS A 130 -3.29 19.95 -13.58
C LYS A 130 -2.55 19.42 -12.35
N GLY A 131 -2.62 18.12 -12.06
CA GLY A 131 -1.85 17.48 -10.99
C GLY A 131 -0.35 17.43 -11.31
N GLY A 132 0.00 17.00 -12.53
CA GLY A 132 1.39 16.96 -13.01
C GLY A 132 2.07 18.33 -13.03
N LEU A 133 1.37 19.39 -13.45
CA LEU A 133 1.89 20.77 -13.40
C LEU A 133 2.17 21.22 -11.96
N LYS A 134 1.31 20.88 -10.99
CA LYS A 134 1.53 21.23 -9.57
C LYS A 134 2.73 20.52 -8.98
N ILE A 135 2.92 19.24 -9.29
CA ILE A 135 4.11 18.48 -8.87
C ILE A 135 5.37 19.13 -9.44
N ARG A 136 5.36 19.49 -10.73
CA ARG A 136 6.48 20.19 -11.36
C ARG A 136 6.79 21.53 -10.68
N THR A 137 5.77 22.34 -10.40
CA THR A 137 5.95 23.63 -9.73
C THR A 137 6.49 23.45 -8.31
N SER A 138 5.96 22.49 -7.54
CA SER A 138 6.46 22.20 -6.20
C SER A 138 7.93 21.74 -6.22
N TYR A 139 8.28 20.83 -7.13
CA TYR A 139 9.65 20.39 -7.34
C TYR A 139 10.61 21.55 -7.69
N GLN A 140 10.16 22.49 -8.54
CA GLN A 140 10.96 23.65 -8.88
C GLN A 140 11.21 24.57 -7.67
N ILE A 141 10.22 24.73 -6.78
CA ILE A 141 10.37 25.51 -5.54
C ILE A 141 11.38 24.83 -4.60
N TYR A 142 11.26 23.52 -4.36
CA TYR A 142 12.23 22.79 -3.53
C TYR A 142 13.65 22.87 -4.08
N LYS A 143 13.82 22.62 -5.38
CA LYS A 143 15.14 22.70 -6.04
C LYS A 143 15.77 24.10 -5.93
N LEU A 144 14.94 25.14 -5.92
CA LEU A 144 15.36 26.52 -5.77
C LEU A 144 15.82 26.80 -4.33
N LEU A 145 15.12 26.26 -3.33
CA LEU A 145 15.43 26.45 -1.91
C LEU A 145 16.58 25.57 -1.38
N GLU A 146 16.82 24.38 -1.94
CA GLU A 146 17.77 23.40 -1.37
C GLU A 146 19.17 23.40 -1.98
N PHE A 147 19.43 24.07 -3.11
CA PHE A 147 20.73 24.06 -3.82
C PHE A 147 21.45 22.69 -3.80
N ILE A 148 20.72 21.58 -3.93
CA ILE A 148 21.26 20.27 -4.25
C ILE A 148 20.36 19.68 -5.32
N GLY A 149 20.96 19.37 -6.47
CA GLY A 149 20.27 18.72 -7.57
C GLY A 149 19.83 17.33 -7.12
N PHE A 150 18.54 17.18 -6.79
CA PHE A 150 17.90 15.87 -6.73
C PHE A 150 17.98 15.22 -8.12
N SER A 151 18.89 14.26 -8.27
CA SER A 151 18.57 13.07 -9.02
C SER A 151 17.70 12.20 -8.11
N GLY A 152 16.78 11.40 -8.67
CA GLY A 152 15.97 10.47 -7.88
C GLY A 152 16.84 9.39 -7.26
N ASN A 153 17.54 9.69 -6.18
CA ASN A 153 18.41 8.79 -5.44
C ASN A 153 17.70 8.40 -4.13
N ARG A 154 17.32 7.13 -4.03
CA ARG A 154 16.62 6.55 -2.86
C ARG A 154 17.42 6.72 -1.58
N GLU A 155 18.73 6.52 -1.62
CA GLU A 155 19.60 6.59 -0.45
C GLU A 155 19.65 8.01 0.12
N LEU A 156 19.81 9.01 -0.76
CA LEU A 156 19.76 10.42 -0.37
C LEU A 156 18.39 10.78 0.25
N GLY A 157 17.29 10.33 -0.36
CA GLY A 157 15.95 10.57 0.16
C GLY A 157 15.72 9.94 1.53
N LEU A 158 16.21 8.72 1.77
CA LEU A 158 16.15 8.08 3.08
C LEU A 158 17.01 8.80 4.12
N LEU A 159 18.23 9.24 3.74
CA LEU A 159 19.11 10.01 4.62
C LEU A 159 18.47 11.33 5.07
N GLN A 160 17.87 12.07 4.15
CA GLN A 160 17.17 13.33 4.49
C GLN A 160 15.95 13.08 5.38
N LEU A 161 15.21 11.99 5.15
CA LEU A 161 14.13 11.61 6.04
C LEU A 161 14.65 11.26 7.44
N GLN A 162 15.75 10.51 7.55
CA GLN A 162 16.37 10.16 8.84
C GLN A 162 16.87 11.40 9.60
N GLU A 163 17.46 12.36 8.88
CA GLU A 163 17.87 13.65 9.46
C GLU A 163 16.66 14.45 9.96
N GLY A 164 15.60 14.54 9.15
CA GLY A 164 14.34 15.17 9.51
C GLY A 164 13.67 14.51 10.72
N ALA A 165 13.70 13.18 10.79
CA ALA A 165 13.17 12.36 11.88
C ALA A 165 13.95 12.59 13.20
N SER A 166 15.28 12.70 13.12
CA SER A 166 16.16 12.90 14.27
C SER A 166 16.07 14.30 14.89
N GLY A 167 15.56 15.27 14.12
CA GLY A 167 15.36 16.64 14.58
C GLY A 167 14.21 16.81 15.57
N ARG A 168 14.08 18.04 16.12
CA ARG A 168 12.96 18.44 17.00
C ARG A 168 11.93 19.33 16.28
N SER A 169 11.90 19.28 14.95
CA SER A 169 11.00 20.11 14.14
C SER A 169 9.59 19.52 14.09
N MET A 170 8.61 20.33 13.69
CA MET A 170 7.25 19.82 13.41
C MET A 170 7.19 18.78 12.29
N ARG A 171 8.25 18.67 11.47
CA ARG A 171 8.35 17.68 10.40
C ARG A 171 8.84 16.33 10.89
N SER A 172 9.51 16.27 12.05
CA SER A 172 10.06 15.01 12.60
C SER A 172 9.02 13.89 12.67
N PRO A 173 7.80 14.10 13.21
CA PRO A 173 6.80 13.03 13.26
C PRO A 173 6.37 12.55 11.87
N LEU A 174 6.25 13.45 10.89
CA LEU A 174 5.90 13.09 9.51
C LEU A 174 7.02 12.32 8.81
N CYS A 175 8.29 12.71 9.03
CA CYS A 175 9.46 11.98 8.54
C CYS A 175 9.49 10.56 9.13
N CYS A 176 9.31 10.43 10.44
CA CYS A 176 9.22 9.13 11.12
C CYS A 176 8.11 8.25 10.54
N LEU A 177 6.89 8.77 10.42
CA LEU A 177 5.75 8.02 9.85
C LEU A 177 6.01 7.61 8.39
N THR A 178 6.70 8.46 7.61
CA THR A 178 7.08 8.14 6.22
C THR A 178 8.10 7.01 6.14
N ILE A 179 9.14 7.05 6.99
CA ILE A 179 10.14 5.98 7.07
C ILE A 179 9.50 4.67 7.57
N LEU A 180 8.62 4.75 8.56
CA LEU A 180 7.85 3.61 9.05
C LEU A 180 7.00 2.99 7.95
N ALA A 181 6.24 3.79 7.20
CA ALA A 181 5.48 3.31 6.03
C ALA A 181 6.41 2.68 4.98
N PHE A 182 7.57 3.28 4.76
CA PHE A 182 8.55 2.78 3.80
C PHE A 182 9.07 1.38 4.16
N HIS A 183 9.52 1.19 5.40
CA HIS A 183 10.08 -0.10 5.83
C HIS A 183 9.02 -1.16 6.10
N THR A 184 7.81 -0.79 6.56
CA THR A 184 6.78 -1.78 6.99
C THR A 184 5.75 -2.14 5.93
N TYR A 185 5.56 -1.28 4.91
CA TYR A 185 4.58 -1.48 3.84
C TYR A 185 5.18 -1.35 2.45
N ILE A 186 5.76 -0.19 2.10
CA ILE A 186 6.18 0.10 0.71
C ILE A 186 7.22 -0.91 0.23
N SER A 187 8.24 -1.20 1.05
CA SER A 187 9.29 -2.16 0.71
C SER A 187 8.75 -3.58 0.52
N LEU A 188 7.72 -3.97 1.29
CA LEU A 188 7.05 -5.26 1.14
C LEU A 188 6.20 -5.31 -0.13
N ILE A 189 5.35 -4.30 -0.36
CA ILE A 189 4.50 -4.19 -1.56
C ILE A 189 5.34 -4.17 -2.83
N LEU A 190 6.43 -3.39 -2.83
CA LEU A 190 7.39 -3.29 -3.93
C LEU A 190 8.40 -4.44 -3.96
N GLY A 191 8.32 -5.42 -3.06
CA GLY A 191 9.16 -6.62 -3.09
C GLY A 191 10.67 -6.36 -3.10
N THR A 192 11.13 -5.24 -2.53
CA THR A 192 12.57 -4.89 -2.45
C THR A 192 13.30 -5.71 -1.39
N GLY A 193 12.57 -6.48 -0.57
CA GLY A 193 13.11 -7.51 0.33
C GLY A 193 13.79 -7.00 1.61
N GLU A 194 14.05 -5.70 1.72
CA GLU A 194 14.76 -5.08 2.84
C GLU A 194 13.77 -4.43 3.83
N VAL A 195 13.12 -5.26 4.63
CA VAL A 195 12.35 -4.77 5.79
C VAL A 195 13.33 -4.57 6.95
N ASN A 196 13.73 -3.32 7.22
CA ASN A 196 14.55 -2.98 8.37
C ASN A 196 13.69 -2.81 9.63
N VAL A 197 13.32 -3.94 10.24
CA VAL A 197 12.47 -3.97 11.45
C VAL A 197 13.15 -3.24 12.62
N VAL A 198 14.48 -3.38 12.75
CA VAL A 198 15.26 -2.77 13.85
C VAL A 198 15.20 -1.25 13.78
N GLU A 199 15.39 -0.68 12.58
CA GLU A 199 15.27 0.75 12.38
C GLU A 199 13.84 1.25 12.62
N ALA A 200 12.83 0.53 12.12
CA ALA A 200 11.44 0.88 12.35
C ALA A 200 11.10 0.91 13.85
N GLU A 201 11.58 -0.06 14.63
CA GLU A 201 11.40 -0.11 16.08
C GLU A 201 12.09 1.04 16.80
N ASN A 202 13.36 1.31 16.46
CA ASN A 202 14.13 2.41 17.04
C ASN A 202 13.48 3.78 16.78
N LEU A 203 12.96 3.99 15.56
CA LEU A 203 12.25 5.23 15.19
C LEU A 203 10.92 5.37 15.94
N LEU A 204 10.20 4.27 16.15
CA LEU A 204 8.88 4.31 16.79
C LEU A 204 8.98 4.44 18.32
N ALA A 205 10.02 3.90 18.95
CA ALA A 205 10.13 3.82 20.41
C ALA A 205 9.96 5.17 21.16
N PRO A 206 10.55 6.30 20.72
CA PRO A 206 10.31 7.60 21.37
C PRO A 206 8.85 8.05 21.28
N PHE A 207 8.20 7.84 20.13
CA PHE A 207 6.80 8.21 19.92
C PHE A 207 5.85 7.34 20.71
N LEU A 208 6.15 6.06 20.90
CA LEU A 208 5.36 5.19 21.79
C LEU A 208 5.43 5.63 23.25
N ARG A 209 6.58 6.13 23.71
CA ARG A 209 6.70 6.69 25.07
C ARG A 209 5.92 7.98 25.22
N GLN A 210 5.95 8.83 24.20
CA GLN A 210 5.25 10.12 24.21
C GLN A 210 3.73 9.97 24.01
N PHE A 211 3.30 9.05 23.16
CA PHE A 211 1.92 8.82 22.74
C PHE A 211 1.54 7.33 22.89
N PRO A 212 1.52 6.79 24.13
CA PRO A 212 1.32 5.34 24.37
C PRO A 212 -0.05 4.80 23.96
N ASN A 213 -1.02 5.69 23.74
CA ASN A 213 -2.36 5.35 23.25
C ASN A 213 -2.66 6.00 21.88
N GLY A 214 -1.66 6.61 21.22
CA GLY A 214 -1.84 7.17 19.89
C GLY A 214 -2.09 6.08 18.86
N SER A 215 -3.16 6.19 18.07
CA SER A 215 -3.59 5.13 17.14
C SER A 215 -2.55 4.83 16.08
N LEU A 216 -1.91 5.87 15.53
CA LEU A 216 -0.79 5.70 14.60
C LEU A 216 0.37 4.91 15.23
N MET A 217 0.69 5.19 16.50
CA MET A 217 1.81 4.54 17.18
C MET A 217 1.51 3.08 17.47
N LEU A 218 0.30 2.79 17.97
CA LEU A 218 -0.15 1.42 18.21
C LEU A 218 -0.25 0.63 16.91
N PHE A 219 -0.75 1.23 15.83
CA PHE A 219 -0.83 0.60 14.52
C PHE A 219 0.55 0.16 13.99
N TYR A 220 1.52 1.07 13.98
CA TYR A 220 2.88 0.73 13.55
C TYR A 220 3.57 -0.24 14.51
N HIS A 221 3.30 -0.16 15.81
CA HIS A 221 3.83 -1.12 16.78
C HIS A 221 3.32 -2.53 16.47
N ALA A 222 2.01 -2.69 16.33
CA ALA A 222 1.40 -3.98 15.98
C ALA A 222 1.95 -4.51 14.64
N ARG A 223 2.14 -3.63 13.65
CA ARG A 223 2.72 -4.00 12.37
C ARG A 223 4.18 -4.49 12.50
N ILE A 224 4.99 -3.84 13.33
CA ILE A 224 6.36 -4.26 13.60
C ILE A 224 6.38 -5.64 14.28
N GLU A 225 5.54 -5.86 15.29
CA GLU A 225 5.43 -7.15 15.97
C GLU A 225 4.98 -8.27 15.02
N LEU A 226 4.04 -7.98 14.10
CA LEU A 226 3.65 -8.90 13.05
C LEU A 226 4.83 -9.28 12.14
N LEU A 227 5.64 -8.30 11.73
CA LEU A 227 6.82 -8.53 10.89
C LEU A 227 7.95 -9.29 11.61
N LYS A 228 8.01 -9.22 12.95
CA LYS A 228 8.89 -10.07 13.78
C LYS A 228 8.38 -11.51 13.90
N GLY A 229 7.10 -11.76 13.62
CA GLY A 229 6.45 -13.06 13.80
C GLY A 229 5.70 -13.21 15.13
N ASN A 230 5.58 -12.14 15.92
CA ASN A 230 4.83 -12.09 17.17
C ASN A 230 3.34 -11.85 16.88
N VAL A 231 2.73 -12.83 16.21
CA VAL A 231 1.40 -12.73 15.60
C VAL A 231 0.32 -12.45 16.65
N GLU A 232 0.32 -13.18 17.75
CA GLU A 232 -0.70 -13.08 18.79
C GLU A 232 -0.62 -11.73 19.52
N GLU A 233 0.60 -11.23 19.78
CA GLU A 233 0.84 -9.91 20.36
C GLU A 233 0.36 -8.79 19.42
N ALA A 234 0.70 -8.87 18.13
CA ALA A 234 0.22 -7.93 17.13
C ALA A 234 -1.32 -7.84 17.12
N GLN A 235 -2.03 -8.96 17.25
CA GLN A 235 -3.50 -8.98 17.31
C GLN A 235 -4.05 -8.23 18.51
N GLU A 236 -3.45 -8.40 19.71
CA GLU A 236 -3.88 -7.67 20.90
C GLU A 236 -3.65 -6.17 20.74
N ILE A 237 -2.53 -5.77 20.14
CA ILE A 237 -2.19 -4.35 19.96
C ILE A 237 -3.08 -3.71 18.89
N PHE A 238 -3.42 -4.40 17.79
CA PHE A 238 -4.42 -3.90 16.84
C PHE A 238 -5.81 -3.75 17.49
N ARG A 239 -6.23 -4.69 18.34
CA ARG A 239 -7.48 -4.55 19.10
C ARG A 239 -7.44 -3.38 20.09
N LYS A 240 -6.30 -3.16 20.76
CA LYS A 240 -6.07 -1.96 21.57
C LYS A 240 -6.17 -0.70 20.71
N CYS A 241 -5.54 -0.68 19.53
CA CYS A 241 -5.58 0.45 18.59
C CYS A 241 -7.01 0.82 18.18
N ILE A 242 -7.89 -0.17 18.03
CA ILE A 242 -9.32 0.07 17.78
C ILE A 242 -9.98 0.72 19.01
N SER A 243 -9.69 0.23 20.21
CA SER A 243 -10.35 0.70 21.45
C SER A 243 -9.96 2.11 21.93
N VAL A 244 -8.82 2.66 21.48
CA VAL A 244 -8.30 3.94 22.02
C VAL A 244 -8.92 5.18 21.39
N GLN A 245 -9.71 5.05 20.32
CA GLN A 245 -10.42 6.17 19.69
C GLN A 245 -11.63 5.67 18.89
N GLU A 246 -12.66 6.48 18.75
CA GLU A 246 -13.85 6.18 17.92
C GLU A 246 -14.20 7.30 16.92
N GLU A 247 -13.49 8.43 16.98
CA GLU A 247 -13.76 9.62 16.16
C GLU A 247 -13.48 9.33 14.67
N TRP A 248 -12.33 8.71 14.38
CA TRP A 248 -11.85 8.39 13.04
C TRP A 248 -11.87 6.88 12.82
N LYS A 249 -13.04 6.37 12.41
CA LYS A 249 -13.26 4.93 12.14
C LYS A 249 -12.32 4.35 11.07
N GLN A 250 -11.69 5.19 10.27
CA GLN A 250 -10.73 4.77 9.25
C GLN A 250 -9.50 4.09 9.88
N PHE A 251 -9.08 4.51 11.08
CA PHE A 251 -8.04 3.77 11.81
C PHE A 251 -8.51 2.37 12.21
N HIS A 252 -9.79 2.19 12.51
CA HIS A 252 -10.35 0.85 12.74
C HIS A 252 -10.30 0.03 11.46
N HIS A 253 -10.62 0.61 10.30
CA HIS A 253 -10.56 -0.09 9.02
C HIS A 253 -9.14 -0.56 8.68
N LEU A 254 -8.12 0.26 8.96
CA LEU A 254 -6.72 -0.16 8.84
C LEU A 254 -6.41 -1.35 9.76
N CYS A 255 -6.89 -1.32 11.00
CA CYS A 255 -6.71 -2.46 11.93
C CYS A 255 -7.49 -3.70 11.50
N TYR A 256 -8.72 -3.55 10.97
CA TYR A 256 -9.53 -4.65 10.45
C TYR A 256 -8.83 -5.33 9.26
N TRP A 257 -8.18 -4.55 8.40
CA TRP A 257 -7.39 -5.08 7.30
C TRP A 257 -6.22 -5.96 7.79
N GLU A 258 -5.45 -5.48 8.76
CA GLU A 258 -4.35 -6.27 9.33
C GLU A 258 -4.87 -7.49 10.10
N LEU A 259 -5.90 -7.35 10.93
CA LEU A 259 -6.51 -8.45 11.68
C LEU A 259 -7.08 -9.53 10.75
N MET A 260 -7.76 -9.14 9.66
CA MET A 260 -8.24 -10.07 8.64
C MET A 260 -7.08 -10.92 8.10
N TRP A 261 -5.97 -10.30 7.69
CA TRP A 261 -4.80 -11.04 7.18
C TRP A 261 -4.17 -11.92 8.24
N ILE A 262 -4.05 -11.45 9.48
CA ILE A 262 -3.52 -12.29 10.56
C ILE A 262 -4.39 -13.55 10.75
N TYR A 263 -5.72 -13.42 10.75
CA TYR A 263 -6.59 -14.57 10.85
C TYR A 263 -6.54 -15.48 9.62
N VAL A 264 -6.29 -14.94 8.41
CA VAL A 264 -5.96 -15.75 7.22
C VAL A 264 -4.65 -16.52 7.42
N PHE A 265 -3.61 -15.91 7.98
CA PHE A 265 -2.33 -16.58 8.26
C PHE A 265 -2.50 -17.73 9.26
N GLN A 266 -3.35 -17.52 10.27
CA GLN A 266 -3.75 -18.54 11.25
C GLN A 266 -4.78 -19.54 10.71
N GLN A 267 -5.31 -19.32 9.50
CA GLN A 267 -6.41 -20.08 8.89
C GLN A 267 -7.67 -20.15 9.76
N ASN A 268 -7.89 -19.11 10.58
CA ASN A 268 -9.15 -18.89 11.29
C ASN A 268 -10.11 -18.14 10.37
N TRP A 269 -10.70 -18.88 9.43
CA TRP A 269 -11.51 -18.32 8.35
C TRP A 269 -12.76 -17.56 8.85
N MET A 270 -13.39 -18.01 9.95
CA MET A 270 -14.55 -17.32 10.52
C MET A 270 -14.20 -15.93 11.08
N LYS A 271 -13.08 -15.81 11.80
CA LYS A 271 -12.62 -14.50 12.28
C LYS A 271 -12.10 -13.62 11.13
N ALA A 272 -11.44 -14.20 10.14
CA ALA A 272 -11.06 -13.47 8.92
C ALA A 272 -12.30 -12.93 8.19
N TYR A 273 -13.34 -13.74 8.06
CA TYR A 273 -14.63 -13.36 7.49
C TYR A 273 -15.23 -12.17 8.24
N TYR A 274 -15.28 -12.23 9.58
CA TYR A 274 -15.82 -11.14 10.41
C TYR A 274 -15.19 -9.78 10.07
N TYR A 275 -13.86 -9.69 10.02
CA TYR A 275 -13.19 -8.42 9.67
C TYR A 275 -13.36 -8.05 8.19
N SER A 276 -13.37 -9.02 7.28
CA SER A 276 -13.65 -8.76 5.85
C SER A 276 -15.06 -8.20 5.63
N ASP A 277 -16.04 -8.66 6.42
CA ASP A 277 -17.42 -8.21 6.36
C ASP A 277 -17.58 -6.79 6.93
N LEU A 278 -16.91 -6.47 8.04
CA LEU A 278 -16.83 -5.10 8.55
C LEU A 278 -16.24 -4.14 7.51
N LEU A 279 -15.13 -4.52 6.86
CA LEU A 279 -14.54 -3.72 5.77
C LEU A 279 -15.51 -3.54 4.59
N CYS A 280 -16.22 -4.60 4.18
CA CYS A 280 -17.23 -4.52 3.13
C CYS A 280 -18.36 -3.56 3.48
N LYS A 281 -18.83 -3.57 4.74
CA LYS A 281 -19.94 -2.73 5.20
C LYS A 281 -19.51 -1.27 5.38
N GLU A 282 -18.36 -1.04 5.99
CA GLU A 282 -18.00 0.29 6.49
C GLU A 282 -17.04 1.08 5.59
N SER A 283 -16.09 0.43 4.91
CA SER A 283 -15.03 1.13 4.17
C SER A 283 -15.38 1.39 2.71
N LYS A 284 -15.08 2.58 2.18
CA LYS A 284 -15.32 2.97 0.77
C LYS A 284 -14.08 2.89 -0.13
N TRP A 285 -12.91 2.59 0.43
CA TRP A 285 -11.61 2.71 -0.24
C TRP A 285 -11.40 1.74 -1.42
N SER A 286 -11.87 0.49 -1.34
CA SER A 286 -11.83 -0.45 -2.47
C SER A 286 -12.92 -1.52 -2.34
N LYS A 287 -14.17 -1.12 -2.60
CA LYS A 287 -15.35 -1.99 -2.43
C LYS A 287 -15.24 -3.30 -3.21
N ALA A 288 -14.76 -3.26 -4.45
CA ALA A 288 -14.56 -4.48 -5.25
C ALA A 288 -13.54 -5.44 -4.62
N THR A 289 -12.42 -4.92 -4.10
CA THR A 289 -11.41 -5.75 -3.41
C THR A 289 -11.97 -6.36 -2.14
N TYR A 290 -12.68 -5.58 -1.31
CA TYR A 290 -13.25 -6.10 -0.05
C TYR A 290 -14.28 -7.19 -0.30
N VAL A 291 -15.22 -6.99 -1.25
CA VAL A 291 -16.23 -8.00 -1.58
C VAL A 291 -15.59 -9.27 -2.15
N PHE A 292 -14.56 -9.13 -2.99
CA PHE A 292 -13.78 -10.27 -3.48
C PHE A 292 -13.09 -11.03 -2.34
N LEU A 293 -12.42 -10.32 -1.42
CA LEU A 293 -11.74 -10.94 -0.28
C LEU A 293 -12.74 -11.64 0.66
N LYS A 294 -13.89 -11.03 0.92
CA LYS A 294 -14.99 -11.65 1.67
C LYS A 294 -15.43 -12.97 1.02
N ALA A 295 -15.69 -12.96 -0.29
CA ALA A 295 -16.07 -14.16 -1.03
C ALA A 295 -14.96 -15.22 -1.05
N ALA A 296 -13.71 -14.80 -1.24
CA ALA A 296 -12.53 -15.66 -1.23
C ALA A 296 -12.32 -16.32 0.14
N ILE A 297 -12.48 -15.59 1.25
CA ILE A 297 -12.37 -16.13 2.61
C ILE A 297 -13.54 -17.10 2.89
N LEU A 298 -14.77 -16.74 2.50
CA LEU A 298 -15.92 -17.65 2.62
C LEU A 298 -15.72 -18.96 1.83
N SER A 299 -15.05 -18.91 0.67
CA SER A 299 -14.72 -20.10 -0.12
C SER A 299 -13.71 -21.03 0.55
N MET A 300 -13.04 -20.59 1.61
CA MET A 300 -12.14 -21.44 2.41
C MET A 300 -12.83 -22.12 3.59
N LEU A 301 -14.08 -21.73 3.92
CA LEU A 301 -14.86 -22.33 5.00
C LEU A 301 -15.53 -23.63 4.57
N PRO A 302 -15.79 -24.55 5.52
CA PRO A 302 -16.75 -25.64 5.33
C PRO A 302 -18.13 -25.12 4.90
N GLU A 303 -18.85 -25.87 4.07
CA GLU A 303 -20.16 -25.44 3.54
C GLU A 303 -21.18 -25.16 4.66
N GLU A 304 -21.14 -25.92 5.75
CA GLU A 304 -21.98 -25.72 6.94
C GLU A 304 -21.78 -24.36 7.62
N ASP A 305 -20.53 -23.91 7.71
CA ASP A 305 -20.18 -22.62 8.30
C ASP A 305 -20.60 -21.46 7.37
N VAL A 306 -20.46 -21.64 6.05
CA VAL A 306 -20.93 -20.65 5.06
C VAL A 306 -22.44 -20.45 5.19
N VAL A 307 -23.22 -21.53 5.33
CA VAL A 307 -24.67 -21.43 5.55
C VAL A 307 -25.01 -20.65 6.82
N ALA A 308 -24.24 -20.84 7.90
CA ALA A 308 -24.44 -20.09 9.15
C ALA A 308 -24.24 -18.57 8.99
N THR A 309 -23.37 -18.14 8.07
CA THR A 309 -23.18 -16.71 7.76
C THR A 309 -24.35 -16.08 7.00
N LYS A 310 -25.21 -16.90 6.38
CA LYS A 310 -26.30 -16.47 5.48
C LYS A 310 -25.84 -15.68 4.24
N GLU A 311 -24.57 -15.80 3.88
CA GLU A 311 -23.99 -15.21 2.68
C GLU A 311 -24.12 -16.15 1.48
N ASP A 312 -24.17 -15.59 0.28
CA ASP A 312 -24.10 -16.35 -0.96
C ASP A 312 -22.82 -16.00 -1.72
N VAL A 313 -21.86 -16.92 -1.71
CA VAL A 313 -20.51 -16.73 -2.29
C VAL A 313 -20.58 -16.39 -3.80
N VAL A 314 -21.49 -17.04 -4.52
CA VAL A 314 -21.66 -16.84 -5.97
C VAL A 314 -22.14 -15.40 -6.24
N THR A 315 -23.12 -14.92 -5.48
CA THR A 315 -23.65 -13.57 -5.57
C THR A 315 -22.58 -12.54 -5.24
N LEU A 316 -21.77 -12.77 -4.20
CA LEU A 316 -20.67 -11.88 -3.85
C LEU A 316 -19.66 -11.75 -5.01
N PHE A 317 -19.20 -12.86 -5.60
CA PHE A 317 -18.29 -12.80 -6.76
C PHE A 317 -18.93 -12.09 -7.97
N ARG A 318 -20.21 -12.32 -8.24
CA ARG A 318 -20.92 -11.66 -9.35
C ARG A 318 -21.01 -10.14 -9.21
N GLN A 319 -21.03 -9.62 -7.99
CA GLN A 319 -21.11 -8.18 -7.73
C GLN A 319 -19.78 -7.44 -7.97
N VAL A 320 -18.64 -8.13 -7.93
CA VAL A 320 -17.30 -7.50 -7.92
C VAL A 320 -17.06 -6.54 -9.09
N ASP A 321 -17.47 -6.87 -10.32
CA ASP A 321 -17.25 -6.00 -11.48
C ASP A 321 -18.04 -4.68 -11.42
N SER A 322 -19.24 -4.72 -10.83
CA SER A 322 -20.08 -3.54 -10.66
C SER A 322 -19.55 -2.55 -9.61
N LEU A 323 -18.66 -3.01 -8.72
CA LEU A 323 -18.11 -2.23 -7.61
C LEU A 323 -16.73 -1.62 -7.92
N LYS A 324 -16.21 -1.84 -9.13
CA LYS A 324 -14.88 -1.39 -9.55
C LYS A 324 -14.81 0.13 -9.60
N GLN A 325 -13.80 0.68 -8.94
CA GLN A 325 -13.48 2.09 -8.92
C GLN A 325 -12.30 2.40 -9.85
N ARG A 326 -12.11 3.69 -10.14
CA ARG A 326 -11.01 4.20 -10.95
C ARG A 326 -10.33 5.35 -10.22
N ILE A 327 -9.01 5.35 -10.25
CA ILE A 327 -8.16 6.43 -9.72
C ILE A 327 -7.38 6.99 -10.91
N ALA A 328 -7.45 8.30 -11.14
CA ALA A 328 -6.85 8.95 -12.31
C ALA A 328 -7.22 8.28 -13.66
N GLY A 329 -8.48 7.85 -13.82
CA GLY A 329 -8.99 7.18 -15.03
C GLY A 329 -8.48 5.75 -15.25
N LYS A 330 -7.69 5.20 -14.33
CA LYS A 330 -7.23 3.81 -14.35
C LYS A 330 -7.92 3.03 -13.24
N SER A 331 -8.46 1.86 -13.56
CA SER A 331 -8.99 0.96 -12.52
C SER A 331 -7.87 0.53 -11.58
N ILE A 332 -8.22 0.39 -10.31
CA ILE A 332 -7.26 -0.03 -9.29
C ILE A 332 -6.73 -1.42 -9.68
N PRO A 333 -5.40 -1.60 -9.68
CA PRO A 333 -4.75 -2.88 -9.71
C PRO A 333 -5.51 -4.13 -9.28
N THR A 334 -5.70 -4.23 -7.99
CA THR A 334 -6.20 -5.38 -7.27
C THR A 334 -7.67 -5.61 -7.61
N GLU A 335 -8.40 -4.56 -7.96
CA GLU A 335 -9.78 -4.66 -8.45
C GLU A 335 -9.84 -5.26 -9.86
N LYS A 336 -8.92 -4.90 -10.78
CA LYS A 336 -8.86 -5.56 -12.10
C LYS A 336 -8.61 -7.06 -11.97
N PHE A 337 -7.71 -7.45 -11.05
CA PHE A 337 -7.44 -8.86 -10.77
C PHE A 337 -8.66 -9.55 -10.17
N ALA A 338 -9.28 -8.98 -9.14
CA ALA A 338 -10.50 -9.49 -8.51
C ALA A 338 -11.63 -9.68 -9.54
N VAL A 339 -11.86 -8.69 -10.41
CA VAL A 339 -12.83 -8.77 -11.49
C VAL A 339 -12.52 -9.91 -12.45
N ARG A 340 -11.27 -10.05 -12.88
CA ARG A 340 -10.86 -11.13 -13.80
C ARG A 340 -11.15 -12.50 -13.18
N LYS A 341 -10.74 -12.72 -11.93
CA LYS A 341 -10.98 -13.99 -11.23
C LYS A 341 -12.48 -14.25 -11.02
N SER A 342 -13.26 -13.21 -10.73
CA SER A 342 -14.72 -13.29 -10.53
C SER A 342 -15.50 -13.70 -11.79
N ARG A 343 -14.91 -13.59 -12.99
CA ARG A 343 -15.56 -14.03 -14.25
C ARG A 343 -15.92 -15.51 -14.25
N ARG A 344 -15.23 -16.34 -13.47
CA ARG A 344 -15.56 -17.77 -13.27
C ARG A 344 -16.94 -17.97 -12.65
N TYR A 345 -17.53 -16.93 -12.04
CA TYR A 345 -18.88 -16.94 -11.45
C TYR A 345 -19.91 -16.20 -12.31
N SER A 346 -19.56 -15.77 -13.53
CA SER A 346 -20.46 -15.02 -14.41
C SER A 346 -21.79 -15.74 -14.61
N ALA A 347 -22.90 -14.98 -14.61
CA ALA A 347 -24.22 -15.50 -14.92
C ALA A 347 -24.36 -16.00 -16.37
N SER A 348 -23.41 -15.65 -17.25
CA SER A 348 -23.35 -16.15 -18.62
C SER A 348 -22.83 -17.59 -18.74
N LEU A 349 -22.23 -18.15 -17.68
CA LEU A 349 -21.73 -19.52 -17.67
C LEU A 349 -22.84 -20.51 -17.29
N PRO A 350 -22.84 -21.75 -17.83
CA PRO A 350 -23.83 -22.77 -17.47
C PRO A 350 -23.84 -23.10 -15.97
N ALA A 351 -22.67 -23.06 -15.33
CA ALA A 351 -22.51 -23.19 -13.89
C ALA A 351 -21.29 -22.36 -13.42
N PRO A 352 -21.29 -21.85 -12.18
CA PRO A 352 -20.10 -21.20 -11.61
C PRO A 352 -18.94 -22.19 -11.50
N VAL A 353 -17.75 -21.75 -11.89
CA VAL A 353 -16.50 -22.52 -11.72
C VAL A 353 -15.80 -22.03 -10.45
N LYS A 354 -15.65 -22.90 -9.45
CA LYS A 354 -15.04 -22.53 -8.17
C LYS A 354 -13.56 -22.15 -8.36
N LEU A 355 -13.11 -21.16 -7.59
CA LEU A 355 -11.68 -20.80 -7.51
C LEU A 355 -10.97 -21.75 -6.55
N ILE A 356 -9.75 -22.17 -6.90
CA ILE A 356 -8.92 -22.98 -6.00
C ILE A 356 -8.19 -22.08 -4.99
N VAL A 357 -8.37 -22.35 -3.70
CA VAL A 357 -7.73 -21.64 -2.58
C VAL A 357 -7.66 -20.10 -2.72
N PRO A 358 -8.75 -19.39 -3.07
CA PRO A 358 -8.71 -17.99 -3.50
C PRO A 358 -8.18 -17.02 -2.43
N ALA A 359 -8.36 -17.32 -1.14
CA ALA A 359 -7.78 -16.49 -0.07
C ALA A 359 -6.24 -16.57 -0.05
N LEU A 360 -5.66 -17.74 -0.39
CA LEU A 360 -4.21 -17.92 -0.45
C LEU A 360 -3.60 -17.31 -1.73
N GLU A 361 -4.34 -17.35 -2.84
CA GLU A 361 -3.98 -16.59 -4.06
C GLU A 361 -3.91 -15.09 -3.75
N MET A 362 -4.91 -14.55 -3.05
CA MET A 362 -4.88 -13.15 -2.62
C MET A 362 -3.78 -12.87 -1.59
N MET A 363 -3.52 -13.79 -0.68
CA MET A 363 -2.39 -13.68 0.25
C MET A 363 -1.07 -13.54 -0.51
N TYR A 364 -0.86 -14.29 -1.59
CA TYR A 364 0.31 -14.13 -2.45
C TYR A 364 0.36 -12.75 -3.10
N VAL A 365 -0.76 -12.31 -3.71
CA VAL A 365 -0.88 -10.99 -4.35
C VAL A 365 -0.51 -9.84 -3.39
N TRP A 366 -0.85 -9.96 -2.12
CA TRP A 366 -0.55 -8.97 -1.08
C TRP A 366 0.78 -9.19 -0.34
N ASN A 367 1.64 -10.09 -0.83
CA ASN A 367 2.92 -10.47 -0.19
C ASN A 367 2.78 -10.94 1.26
N GLY A 368 1.75 -11.75 1.56
CA GLY A 368 1.58 -12.35 2.88
C GLY A 368 2.59 -13.47 3.18
N PHE A 369 3.09 -14.18 2.16
CA PHE A 369 4.04 -15.30 2.35
C PHE A 369 5.36 -14.89 3.04
N PRO A 370 6.02 -13.77 2.66
CA PRO A 370 7.16 -13.27 3.41
C PRO A 370 6.86 -12.94 4.88
N VAL A 371 5.65 -12.46 5.20
CA VAL A 371 5.27 -12.12 6.58
C VAL A 371 5.18 -13.37 7.46
N VAL A 372 4.54 -14.43 6.96
CA VAL A 372 4.40 -15.70 7.70
C VAL A 372 5.71 -16.52 7.74
N SER A 373 6.74 -16.16 6.96
CA SER A 373 8.00 -16.89 6.90
C SER A 373 8.73 -16.98 8.26
N LYS A 374 8.42 -16.07 9.19
CA LYS A 374 8.96 -16.07 10.56
C LYS A 374 8.32 -17.12 11.46
N ARG A 375 7.17 -17.69 11.06
CA ARG A 375 6.38 -18.66 11.83
C ARG A 375 6.25 -19.97 11.04
N LYS A 376 7.08 -20.94 11.40
CA LYS A 376 7.13 -22.26 10.73
C LYS A 376 5.81 -23.01 10.85
N ASP A 377 5.19 -22.96 12.01
CA ASP A 377 3.87 -23.55 12.29
C ASP A 377 2.79 -23.04 11.32
N LEU A 378 2.74 -21.72 11.08
CA LEU A 378 1.80 -21.14 10.13
C LEU A 378 2.12 -21.53 8.69
N SER A 379 3.41 -21.53 8.32
CA SER A 379 3.85 -21.94 6.98
C SER A 379 3.59 -23.44 6.71
N GLU A 380 3.70 -24.31 7.72
CA GLU A 380 3.36 -25.73 7.64
C GLU A 380 1.85 -25.92 7.48
N ASN A 381 1.04 -25.23 8.26
CA ASN A 381 -0.41 -25.29 8.11
C ASN A 381 -0.85 -24.85 6.71
N LEU A 382 -0.23 -23.80 6.16
CA LEU A 382 -0.53 -23.33 4.80
C LEU A 382 -0.12 -24.38 3.76
N LEU A 383 1.04 -25.02 3.92
CA LEU A 383 1.48 -26.12 3.06
C LEU A 383 0.45 -27.26 3.06
N VAL A 384 -0.03 -27.69 4.23
CA VAL A 384 -1.04 -28.75 4.34
C VAL A 384 -2.32 -28.40 3.57
N THR A 385 -2.79 -27.15 3.66
CA THR A 385 -3.98 -26.68 2.93
C THR A 385 -3.75 -26.70 1.41
N VAL A 386 -2.58 -26.26 0.96
CA VAL A 386 -2.21 -26.31 -0.47
C VAL A 386 -2.06 -27.75 -0.97
N GLU A 387 -1.49 -28.66 -0.19
CA GLU A 387 -1.35 -30.07 -0.56
C GLU A 387 -2.70 -30.80 -0.63
N LYS A 388 -3.65 -30.44 0.25
CA LYS A 388 -5.04 -30.92 0.15
C LYS A 388 -5.71 -30.45 -1.14
N ALA A 389 -5.51 -29.18 -1.51
CA ALA A 389 -6.01 -28.63 -2.76
C ALA A 389 -5.38 -29.33 -3.98
N GLU A 390 -4.07 -29.59 -3.94
CA GLU A 390 -3.35 -30.36 -4.96
C GLU A 390 -3.93 -31.77 -5.14
N ALA A 391 -4.15 -32.49 -4.03
CA ALA A 391 -4.74 -33.83 -4.06
C ALA A 391 -6.19 -33.82 -4.59
N ALA A 392 -6.98 -32.79 -4.26
CA ALA A 392 -8.33 -32.64 -4.77
C ALA A 392 -8.34 -32.46 -6.30
N LEU A 393 -7.48 -31.60 -6.85
CA LEU A 393 -7.34 -31.41 -8.30
C LEU A 393 -6.95 -32.71 -9.03
N GLN A 394 -6.04 -33.49 -8.45
CA GLN A 394 -5.64 -34.79 -9.02
C GLN A 394 -6.81 -35.78 -9.06
N ASN A 395 -7.68 -35.78 -8.06
CA ASN A 395 -8.87 -36.63 -8.02
C ASN A 395 -9.96 -36.16 -9.00
N GLU A 396 -10.09 -34.84 -9.21
CA GLU A 396 -11.04 -34.21 -10.12
C GLU A 396 -10.62 -34.28 -11.60
N SER A 397 -9.36 -34.60 -11.89
CA SER A 397 -8.78 -34.73 -13.25
C SER A 397 -9.51 -35.70 -14.20
N LYS A 398 -10.55 -36.41 -13.73
CA LYS A 398 -11.49 -37.17 -14.57
C LYS A 398 -12.43 -36.31 -15.42
N TYR A 399 -12.56 -35.01 -15.12
CA TYR A 399 -13.40 -34.07 -15.87
C TYR A 399 -12.54 -32.87 -16.31
N GLU A 400 -12.11 -32.86 -17.58
CA GLU A 400 -11.36 -31.72 -18.15
C GLU A 400 -12.21 -30.44 -18.08
N ASN A 401 -11.77 -29.48 -17.27
CA ASN A 401 -12.24 -28.10 -17.30
C ASN A 401 -11.15 -27.20 -17.89
N ASP A 402 -11.54 -26.14 -18.59
CA ASP A 402 -10.63 -25.22 -19.28
C ASP A 402 -9.61 -24.53 -18.37
N TYR A 403 -9.79 -24.62 -17.05
CA TYR A 403 -8.93 -24.00 -16.04
C TYR A 403 -8.03 -24.99 -15.29
N SER A 404 -8.07 -26.30 -15.60
CA SER A 404 -7.38 -27.31 -14.79
C SER A 404 -5.87 -27.06 -14.68
N VAL A 405 -5.23 -26.68 -15.79
CA VAL A 405 -3.79 -26.39 -15.82
C VAL A 405 -3.47 -25.10 -15.05
N ASP A 406 -4.30 -24.07 -15.20
CA ASP A 406 -4.20 -22.81 -14.48
C ASP A 406 -4.31 -23.02 -12.95
N ASP A 407 -5.29 -23.81 -12.51
CA ASP A 407 -5.50 -24.15 -11.10
C ASP A 407 -4.34 -25.01 -10.54
N GLU A 408 -3.83 -25.99 -11.30
CA GLU A 408 -2.64 -26.76 -10.92
C GLU A 408 -1.41 -25.86 -10.77
N CYS A 409 -1.15 -24.99 -11.75
CA CYS A 409 -0.01 -24.08 -11.71
C CYS A 409 -0.09 -23.11 -10.53
N LEU A 410 -1.28 -22.60 -10.20
CA LEU A 410 -1.49 -21.76 -9.03
C LEU A 410 -1.14 -22.52 -7.74
N VAL A 411 -1.64 -23.74 -7.58
CA VAL A 411 -1.34 -24.59 -6.42
C VAL A 411 0.16 -24.86 -6.31
N LYS A 412 0.85 -25.15 -7.42
CA LYS A 412 2.31 -25.35 -7.45
C LYS A 412 3.07 -24.09 -7.06
N LEU A 413 2.68 -22.92 -7.55
CA LEU A 413 3.28 -21.64 -7.14
C LEU A 413 3.15 -21.43 -5.63
N LEU A 414 1.95 -21.55 -5.08
CA LEU A 414 1.69 -21.37 -3.64
C LEU A 414 2.44 -22.42 -2.79
N LYS A 415 2.48 -23.67 -3.25
CA LYS A 415 3.24 -24.76 -2.62
C LYS A 415 4.74 -24.44 -2.58
N GLY A 416 5.29 -23.96 -3.69
CA GLY A 416 6.67 -23.51 -3.78
C GLY A 416 6.98 -22.38 -2.79
N CYS A 417 6.08 -21.40 -2.62
CA CYS A 417 6.23 -20.34 -1.63
C CYS A 417 6.25 -20.89 -0.18
N CYS A 418 5.35 -21.81 0.17
CA CYS A 418 5.38 -22.48 1.48
C CYS A 418 6.69 -23.23 1.71
N LEU A 419 7.12 -24.05 0.73
CA LEU A 419 8.35 -24.84 0.81
C LEU A 419 9.60 -23.96 0.93
N LYS A 420 9.63 -22.83 0.21
CA LYS A 420 10.68 -21.81 0.34
C LYS A 420 10.74 -21.25 1.77
N ASN A 421 9.61 -20.86 2.34
CA ASN A 421 9.55 -20.37 3.73
C ASN A 421 10.04 -21.42 4.74
N LEU A 422 9.72 -22.70 4.48
CA LEU A 422 10.13 -23.84 5.31
C LEU A 422 11.57 -24.32 5.05
N GLN A 423 12.36 -23.57 4.27
CA GLN A 423 13.75 -23.89 3.94
C GLN A 423 13.89 -25.26 3.24
N ARG A 424 12.96 -25.58 2.32
CA ARG A 424 12.98 -26.78 1.47
C ARG A 424 13.22 -26.38 0.00
N PRO A 425 14.40 -25.84 -0.34
CA PRO A 425 14.66 -25.18 -1.62
C PRO A 425 14.46 -26.08 -2.83
N LEU A 426 14.95 -27.33 -2.78
CA LEU A 426 14.84 -28.26 -3.91
C LEU A 426 13.38 -28.59 -4.26
N GLN A 427 12.54 -28.77 -3.24
CA GLN A 427 11.11 -29.04 -3.46
C GLN A 427 10.38 -27.80 -3.99
N ALA A 428 10.75 -26.61 -3.49
CA ALA A 428 10.20 -25.35 -3.99
C ALA A 428 10.57 -25.14 -5.47
N GLU A 429 11.82 -25.37 -5.83
CA GLU A 429 12.32 -25.28 -7.20
C GLU A 429 11.59 -26.24 -8.15
N LEU A 430 11.34 -27.49 -7.74
CA LEU A 430 10.54 -28.44 -8.52
C LEU A 430 9.12 -27.92 -8.79
N CYS A 431 8.48 -27.30 -7.78
CA CYS A 431 7.16 -26.69 -7.96
C CYS A 431 7.21 -25.53 -8.95
N PHE A 432 8.21 -24.64 -8.83
CA PHE A 432 8.37 -23.50 -9.72
C PHE A 432 8.69 -23.90 -11.16
N ASN A 433 9.58 -24.89 -11.35
CA ASN A 433 9.91 -25.41 -12.67
C ASN A 433 8.70 -26.04 -13.37
N HIS A 434 7.81 -26.70 -12.63
CA HIS A 434 6.56 -27.21 -13.19
C HIS A 434 5.71 -26.09 -13.80
N VAL A 435 5.50 -24.97 -13.08
CA VAL A 435 4.70 -23.84 -13.60
C VAL A 435 5.33 -23.24 -14.87
N ILE A 436 6.67 -23.09 -14.88
CA ILE A 436 7.40 -22.55 -16.04
C ILE A 436 7.28 -23.50 -17.24
N GLN A 437 7.38 -24.82 -17.04
CA GLN A 437 7.24 -25.81 -18.10
C GLN A 437 5.81 -25.87 -18.68
N SER A 438 4.81 -25.57 -17.85
CA SER A 438 3.39 -25.54 -18.23
C SER A 438 2.95 -24.25 -18.91
N GLU A 439 3.84 -23.27 -19.16
CA GLU A 439 3.52 -21.95 -19.73
C GLU A 439 2.63 -22.03 -20.98
N LYS A 440 2.96 -22.91 -21.92
CA LYS A 440 2.24 -23.05 -23.20
C LYS A 440 0.86 -23.70 -23.05
N LEU A 441 0.57 -24.29 -21.90
CA LEU A 441 -0.68 -24.98 -21.58
C LEU A 441 -1.66 -24.09 -20.81
N LEU A 442 -1.19 -22.99 -20.21
CA LEU A 442 -2.03 -22.02 -19.51
C LEU A 442 -3.01 -21.33 -20.48
N LYS A 443 -4.27 -21.19 -20.07
CA LYS A 443 -5.30 -20.54 -20.91
C LYS A 443 -5.67 -19.11 -20.45
N TYR A 444 -5.59 -18.82 -19.16
CA TYR A 444 -6.12 -17.57 -18.60
C TYR A 444 -5.13 -16.84 -17.68
N ASP A 445 -4.57 -17.56 -16.71
CA ASP A 445 -3.76 -17.03 -15.60
C ASP A 445 -2.26 -17.06 -15.92
N HIS A 446 -1.93 -16.56 -17.10
CA HIS A 446 -0.55 -16.50 -17.58
C HIS A 446 0.39 -15.64 -16.70
N TYR A 447 -0.16 -14.84 -15.79
CA TYR A 447 0.61 -14.09 -14.79
C TYR A 447 1.40 -15.03 -13.85
N LEU A 448 0.99 -16.30 -13.72
CA LEU A 448 1.63 -17.31 -12.88
C LEU A 448 3.09 -17.54 -13.26
N VAL A 449 3.44 -17.45 -14.54
CA VAL A 449 4.81 -17.69 -15.01
C VAL A 449 5.79 -16.58 -14.58
N PRO A 450 5.57 -15.28 -14.88
CA PRO A 450 6.45 -14.23 -14.40
C PRO A 450 6.47 -14.13 -12.87
N PHE A 451 5.38 -14.48 -12.19
CA PHE A 451 5.34 -14.55 -10.72
C PHE A 451 6.24 -15.67 -10.20
N THR A 452 6.18 -16.84 -10.83
CA THR A 452 7.02 -17.98 -10.48
C THR A 452 8.50 -17.70 -10.75
N LEU A 453 8.84 -17.07 -11.87
CA LEU A 453 10.23 -16.68 -12.17
C LEU A 453 10.78 -15.70 -11.13
N PHE A 454 9.95 -14.76 -10.66
CA PHE A 454 10.32 -13.85 -9.57
C PHE A 454 10.62 -14.62 -8.27
N GLU A 455 9.74 -15.54 -7.87
CA GLU A 455 9.93 -16.36 -6.67
C GLU A 455 11.17 -17.27 -6.76
N LEU A 456 11.41 -17.85 -7.93
CA LEU A 456 12.58 -18.68 -8.23
C LEU A 456 13.88 -17.87 -8.16
N ALA A 457 13.90 -16.64 -8.67
CA ALA A 457 15.07 -15.77 -8.55
C ALA A 457 15.41 -15.44 -7.08
N PHE A 458 14.39 -15.17 -6.25
CA PHE A 458 14.60 -14.95 -4.81
C PHE A 458 15.06 -16.22 -4.10
N LEU A 459 14.60 -17.40 -4.55
CA LEU A 459 15.09 -18.68 -4.07
C LEU A 459 16.59 -18.84 -4.38
N TYR A 460 17.02 -18.61 -5.62
CA TYR A 460 18.45 -18.65 -5.99
C TYR A 460 19.28 -17.62 -5.21
N LYS A 461 18.78 -16.39 -5.06
CA LYS A 461 19.43 -15.37 -4.23
C LYS A 461 19.65 -15.85 -2.80
N SER A 462 18.63 -16.48 -2.19
CA SER A 462 18.74 -17.00 -0.82
C SER A 462 19.75 -18.13 -0.65
N GLN A 463 20.09 -18.83 -1.75
CA GLN A 463 21.11 -19.87 -1.78
C GLN A 463 22.51 -19.32 -2.12
N GLY A 464 22.64 -18.01 -2.36
CA GLY A 464 23.90 -17.39 -2.80
C GLY A 464 24.17 -17.52 -4.31
N GLU A 465 23.24 -18.08 -5.09
CA GLU A 465 23.37 -18.24 -6.55
C GLU A 465 22.98 -16.96 -7.30
N ILE A 466 23.75 -15.89 -7.07
CA ILE A 466 23.49 -14.54 -7.55
C ILE A 466 23.34 -14.47 -9.08
N ASP A 467 24.26 -15.06 -9.84
CA ASP A 467 24.23 -15.02 -11.30
C ASP A 467 22.98 -15.70 -11.88
N LYS A 468 22.55 -16.83 -11.28
CA LYS A 468 21.31 -17.50 -11.68
C LYS A 468 20.11 -16.63 -11.36
N ALA A 469 20.07 -16.01 -10.18
CA ALA A 469 19.00 -15.10 -9.80
C ALA A 469 18.85 -13.92 -10.78
N ILE A 470 19.97 -13.27 -11.15
CA ILE A 470 19.98 -12.18 -12.15
C ILE A 470 19.42 -12.67 -13.48
N LYS A 471 19.94 -13.79 -14.00
CA LYS A 471 19.51 -14.34 -15.28
C LYS A 471 18.01 -14.69 -15.31
N THR A 472 17.49 -15.24 -14.22
CA THR A 472 16.06 -15.54 -14.08
C THR A 472 15.21 -14.26 -14.09
N LEU A 473 15.65 -13.20 -13.40
CA LEU A 473 14.96 -11.91 -13.43
C LEU A 473 15.02 -11.25 -14.81
N GLU A 474 16.15 -11.32 -15.49
CA GLU A 474 16.28 -10.80 -16.86
C GLU A 474 15.35 -11.53 -17.83
N THR A 475 15.21 -12.85 -17.68
CA THR A 475 14.26 -13.67 -18.45
C THR A 475 12.83 -13.18 -18.21
N ALA A 476 12.45 -12.99 -16.95
CA ALA A 476 11.13 -12.47 -16.59
C ALA A 476 10.88 -11.07 -17.17
N ARG A 477 11.87 -10.17 -17.11
CA ARG A 477 11.74 -8.81 -17.67
C ARG A 477 11.62 -8.82 -19.18
N ASN A 478 12.50 -9.54 -19.87
CA ASN A 478 12.62 -9.46 -21.33
C ASN A 478 11.44 -10.14 -22.03
N ASN A 479 10.92 -11.24 -21.48
CA ASN A 479 9.89 -12.04 -22.13
C ASN A 479 8.45 -11.60 -21.76
N TYR A 480 8.26 -10.94 -20.62
CA TYR A 480 6.92 -10.57 -20.11
C TYR A 480 6.71 -9.05 -20.01
N LYS A 481 7.51 -8.26 -20.73
CA LYS A 481 7.41 -6.79 -20.77
C LYS A 481 6.03 -6.29 -21.25
N ASP A 482 5.46 -7.01 -22.21
CA ASP A 482 4.17 -6.69 -22.85
C ASP A 482 3.02 -7.55 -22.33
N TYR A 483 3.23 -8.33 -21.25
CA TYR A 483 2.20 -9.13 -20.59
C TYR A 483 1.24 -8.21 -19.81
N SER A 484 0.51 -7.42 -20.61
CA SER A 484 -0.61 -6.57 -20.34
C SER A 484 -0.39 -5.43 -19.35
N MET A 485 -0.49 -4.21 -19.91
CA MET A 485 -0.86 -2.98 -19.20
C MET A 485 -2.17 -3.09 -18.37
N ASP A 486 -2.91 -4.21 -18.40
CA ASP A 486 -4.01 -4.51 -17.48
C ASP A 486 -3.57 -5.28 -16.23
N PHE A 487 -2.48 -6.04 -16.30
CA PHE A 487 -1.81 -6.60 -15.13
C PHE A 487 -0.81 -5.62 -14.50
N ALA A 488 -0.41 -4.53 -15.17
CA ALA A 488 0.53 -3.47 -14.76
C ALA A 488 0.14 -2.67 -13.50
N SER A 489 -0.42 -3.35 -12.53
CA SER A 489 -1.24 -2.78 -11.50
C SER A 489 -1.15 -3.73 -10.31
N VAL A 490 -1.57 -5.00 -10.41
CA VAL A 490 -1.16 -6.04 -9.44
C VAL A 490 0.32 -6.38 -9.62
N SER A 491 0.79 -6.34 -10.87
CA SER A 491 2.19 -6.35 -11.27
C SER A 491 2.89 -4.99 -11.11
N ASN A 492 2.33 -3.95 -10.48
CA ASN A 492 3.18 -2.85 -9.98
C ASN A 492 3.99 -3.27 -8.75
N GLY A 493 3.70 -4.45 -8.19
CA GLY A 493 4.72 -5.24 -7.52
C GLY A 493 5.77 -5.66 -8.53
N ILE A 494 5.47 -6.52 -9.51
CA ILE A 494 6.50 -7.26 -10.27
C ILE A 494 7.16 -6.54 -11.46
N CYS A 495 6.49 -5.72 -12.26
CA CYS A 495 7.15 -4.85 -13.25
C CYS A 495 7.94 -3.72 -12.60
N TYR A 496 7.49 -3.17 -11.46
CA TYR A 496 8.30 -2.25 -10.66
C TYR A 496 9.39 -3.02 -9.88
N ARG A 497 9.18 -4.28 -9.46
CA ARG A 497 10.23 -5.16 -8.88
C ARG A 497 11.26 -5.54 -9.94
N LEU A 498 10.87 -5.83 -11.18
CA LEU A 498 11.77 -6.20 -12.28
C LEU A 498 12.47 -4.95 -12.84
N ASP A 499 11.76 -3.83 -13.04
CA ASP A 499 12.39 -2.57 -13.43
C ASP A 499 13.21 -1.95 -12.28
N LEU A 500 12.84 -2.07 -11.00
CA LEU A 500 13.72 -1.63 -9.90
C LEU A 500 14.90 -2.59 -9.69
N VAL A 501 14.70 -3.90 -9.64
CA VAL A 501 15.81 -4.84 -9.42
C VAL A 501 16.81 -4.82 -10.59
N LEU A 502 16.39 -4.45 -11.81
CA LEU A 502 17.27 -4.42 -12.98
C LEU A 502 17.68 -3.02 -13.48
N LYS A 503 16.93 -1.93 -13.24
CA LYS A 503 17.47 -0.56 -13.42
C LYS A 503 18.45 -0.19 -12.31
N TRP A 504 18.35 -0.86 -11.17
CA TRP A 504 19.22 -0.65 -10.03
C TRP A 504 20.11 -1.88 -9.86
N LYS A 505 21.35 -1.78 -10.34
CA LYS A 505 22.48 -2.67 -10.02
C LYS A 505 22.83 -2.71 -8.51
N MET A 506 21.90 -2.40 -7.61
CA MET A 506 22.12 -2.25 -6.16
C MET A 506 21.47 -3.33 -5.30
N ILE A 507 20.82 -4.33 -5.89
CA ILE A 507 20.28 -5.49 -5.15
C ILE A 507 21.25 -6.70 -5.20
N PHE A 508 22.37 -6.55 -5.90
CA PHE A 508 23.48 -7.49 -5.98
C PHE A 508 24.79 -6.83 -5.61
#